data_AF-A0AAD3TPP8-F1
#
_entry.id   AF-A0AAD3TPP8-F1
#
_cell.length_a   1.000
_cell.length_b   1.000
_cell.length_c   1.000
_cell.angle_alpha   90.00
_cell.angle_beta   90.00
_cell.angle_gamma   90.00
#
_symmetry.space_group_name_H-M   'P 1'
#
loop_
_entity.id
_entity.type
_entity.pdbx_description
1 polymer ?
#
loop_
_entity_poly.entity_id
_entity_poly.type
_entity_poly.pdbx_seq_one_letter_code
_entity_poly.pdbx_strand_id
1 'polypeptide(L)'
;MLGPRVLARLAPLARPVSSSASAWATSGSSSSSPSPSATASPGWPTGSTPPGANYPAHVPLNAAQNALLAVGSGIFGVMDYTNRPDLIATLSESTASSFLPRLHEAMAAHPEGRQILRDRPVVSSQTVDLDSLRGMRRGTVGREYVEWLDRDGITPDSREVVRYIDSPALAYTMLRYRQTHDLYHTLFCLPPTLAHELTLKVIEWANMGLPAAALSSVFGPMRLSAKRRQMWREDWAPWALRTGAAGRCLVSVYWEKRWEQGIGELRRELGVGRMENEAVIARWKGYRVLREKERELRRTGEWIDEPEEW
;
A
#
# COMPACT_ATOMS: atom_id res chain seq x y z
N MET A 1 63.92 8.05 44.68
CA MET A 1 62.58 8.17 44.05
C MET A 1 62.79 8.19 42.54
N LEU A 2 62.48 7.07 41.87
CA LEU A 2 62.59 6.90 40.42
C LEU A 2 61.25 7.33 39.79
N GLY A 3 61.27 8.39 38.98
CA GLY A 3 60.13 8.82 38.16
C GLY A 3 60.14 8.14 36.78
N PRO A 4 58.97 7.84 36.17
CA PRO A 4 58.88 6.98 35.00
C PRO A 4 58.89 7.75 33.67
N ARG A 5 59.43 7.08 32.64
CA ARG A 5 59.14 7.31 31.21
C ARG A 5 57.66 6.96 30.93
N VAL A 6 57.04 7.61 29.94
CA VAL A 6 56.41 6.93 28.77
C VAL A 6 56.03 7.95 27.69
N LEU A 7 56.25 7.50 26.46
CA LEU A 7 56.15 8.16 25.17
C LEU A 7 54.73 8.15 24.58
N ALA A 8 54.50 9.19 23.78
CA ALA A 8 53.88 9.20 22.44
C ALA A 8 52.39 8.85 22.23
N ARG A 9 51.74 9.84 21.63
CA ARG A 9 50.41 9.91 20.99
C ARG A 9 50.14 8.77 20.00
N LEU A 10 48.91 8.26 20.04
CA LEU A 10 48.25 7.58 18.92
C LEU A 10 46.83 8.13 18.74
N ALA A 11 46.53 8.60 17.53
CA ALA A 11 45.20 8.86 17.02
C ALA A 11 44.80 7.70 16.09
N PRO A 12 43.55 7.21 16.09
CA PRO A 12 43.14 6.18 15.15
C PRO A 12 42.59 6.77 13.84
N LEU A 13 43.11 6.23 12.74
CA LEU A 13 42.68 6.43 11.36
C LEU A 13 41.25 5.90 11.13
N ALA A 14 40.40 6.74 10.55
CA ALA A 14 39.12 6.33 9.96
C ALA A 14 39.37 5.69 8.59
N ARG A 15 38.81 4.49 8.37
CA ARG A 15 38.71 3.86 7.04
C ARG A 15 37.26 4.00 6.54
N PRO A 16 37.01 4.54 5.34
CA PRO A 16 35.70 4.44 4.71
C PRO A 16 35.55 3.07 4.04
N VAL A 17 34.42 2.41 4.27
CA VAL A 17 34.03 1.20 3.52
C VAL A 17 33.20 1.66 2.33
N SER A 18 33.79 1.61 1.13
CA SER A 18 33.10 1.77 -0.14
C SER A 18 32.34 0.48 -0.47
N SER A 19 31.02 0.53 -0.63
CA SER A 19 30.29 -0.55 -1.29
C SER A 19 30.37 -0.35 -2.80
N SER A 20 31.02 -1.30 -3.46
CA SER A 20 31.21 -1.43 -4.89
C SER A 20 29.90 -1.40 -5.68
N ALA A 21 29.78 -0.42 -6.56
CA ALA A 21 28.94 -0.48 -7.75
C ALA A 21 29.54 -1.49 -8.73
N SER A 22 28.71 -2.35 -9.31
CA SER A 22 29.08 -3.17 -10.46
C SER A 22 28.05 -2.97 -11.55
N ALA A 23 28.48 -2.25 -12.58
CA ALA A 23 27.79 -2.06 -13.85
C ALA A 23 28.46 -2.93 -14.93
N TRP A 24 27.61 -3.71 -15.62
CA TRP A 24 27.63 -4.06 -17.05
C TRP A 24 28.78 -4.89 -17.65
N ALA A 25 28.41 -6.02 -18.26
CA ALA A 25 28.97 -6.47 -19.54
C ALA A 25 27.93 -7.26 -20.34
N THR A 26 27.84 -6.90 -21.61
CA THR A 26 26.95 -7.37 -22.68
C THR A 26 27.42 -8.66 -23.33
N SER A 27 26.48 -9.51 -23.76
CA SER A 27 26.64 -10.35 -24.96
C SER A 27 25.26 -10.58 -25.59
N GLY A 28 25.14 -10.24 -26.87
CA GLY A 28 23.88 -10.26 -27.61
C GLY A 28 23.46 -11.64 -28.07
N SER A 29 22.14 -11.80 -28.18
CA SER A 29 21.51 -12.66 -29.18
C SER A 29 20.20 -12.01 -29.59
N SER A 30 20.05 -11.86 -30.90
CA SER A 30 18.93 -11.22 -31.58
C SER A 30 17.67 -12.08 -31.45
N SER A 31 16.66 -11.57 -30.75
CA SER A 31 15.27 -11.95 -30.97
C SER A 31 14.41 -10.69 -30.91
N SER A 32 13.85 -10.33 -32.05
CA SER A 32 12.91 -9.24 -32.21
C SER A 32 11.65 -9.51 -31.38
N SER A 33 11.62 -8.97 -30.18
CA SER A 33 10.43 -8.91 -29.33
C SER A 33 9.81 -7.52 -29.49
N PRO A 34 8.48 -7.41 -29.67
CA PRO A 34 7.84 -6.12 -29.82
C PRO A 34 8.01 -5.29 -28.53
N SER A 35 8.45 -4.04 -28.69
CA SER A 35 8.65 -3.09 -27.60
C SER A 35 7.35 -2.85 -26.83
N PRO A 36 7.36 -2.89 -25.48
CA PRO A 36 6.23 -2.42 -24.69
C PRO A 36 6.31 -0.90 -24.58
N SER A 37 5.89 -0.20 -25.63
CA SER A 37 5.76 1.26 -25.62
C SER A 37 4.31 1.65 -25.39
N ALA A 38 3.88 1.55 -24.14
CA ALA A 38 2.76 2.31 -23.61
C ALA A 38 3.08 2.58 -22.15
N THR A 39 3.67 3.74 -21.87
CA THR A 39 3.73 4.31 -20.52
C THR A 39 2.32 4.23 -19.95
N ALA A 40 2.11 3.37 -18.95
CA ALA A 40 0.81 3.25 -18.31
C ALA A 40 0.46 4.63 -17.74
N SER A 41 -0.58 5.28 -18.29
CA SER A 41 -1.07 6.51 -17.70
C SER A 41 -1.58 6.18 -16.29
N PRO A 42 -1.12 6.87 -15.24
CA PRO A 42 -1.41 6.53 -13.84
C PRO A 42 -2.83 6.92 -13.41
N GLY A 43 -3.78 7.01 -14.36
CA GLY A 43 -5.14 7.49 -14.13
C GLY A 43 -6.19 6.74 -14.93
N TRP A 44 -7.44 7.19 -14.82
CA TRP A 44 -8.52 6.64 -15.65
C TRP A 44 -8.15 6.78 -17.13
N PRO A 45 -8.20 5.70 -17.95
CA PRO A 45 -7.77 5.76 -19.34
C PRO A 45 -8.54 6.83 -20.12
N THR A 46 -7.82 7.83 -20.63
CA THR A 46 -8.35 8.87 -21.51
C THR A 46 -7.89 8.60 -22.94
N GLY A 47 -8.81 8.26 -23.84
CA GLY A 47 -8.49 7.93 -25.22
C GLY A 47 -9.71 7.42 -26.00
N SER A 48 -9.53 7.11 -27.27
CA SER A 48 -10.57 6.44 -28.07
C SER A 48 -10.77 5.01 -27.58
N THR A 49 -12.02 4.63 -27.33
CA THR A 49 -12.36 3.25 -27.00
C THR A 49 -12.26 2.35 -28.26
N PRO A 50 -11.46 1.28 -28.24
CA PRO A 50 -11.39 0.35 -29.37
C PRO A 50 -12.75 -0.31 -29.68
N PRO A 51 -12.99 -0.76 -30.92
CA PRO A 51 -14.20 -1.52 -31.25
C PRO A 51 -14.36 -2.75 -30.35
N GLY A 52 -15.53 -2.91 -29.73
CA GLY A 52 -15.83 -4.03 -28.81
C GLY A 52 -15.32 -3.85 -27.37
N ALA A 53 -14.66 -2.74 -27.04
CA ALA A 53 -14.26 -2.39 -25.69
C ALA A 53 -15.29 -1.47 -25.01
N ASN A 54 -15.38 -1.53 -23.67
CA ASN A 54 -16.31 -0.70 -22.90
C ASN A 54 -15.68 0.62 -22.40
N TYR A 55 -14.34 0.70 -22.40
CA TYR A 55 -13.53 1.89 -22.08
C TYR A 55 -12.12 1.74 -22.70
N PRO A 56 -11.29 2.79 -22.77
CA PRO A 56 -10.08 2.78 -23.61
C PRO A 56 -9.05 1.68 -23.32
N ALA A 57 -8.91 1.26 -22.06
CA ALA A 57 -8.01 0.17 -21.68
C ALA A 57 -8.68 -1.22 -21.57
N HIS A 58 -9.98 -1.32 -21.90
CA HIS A 58 -10.74 -2.56 -21.72
C HIS A 58 -10.30 -3.65 -22.70
N VAL A 59 -10.04 -4.84 -22.16
CA VAL A 59 -9.74 -6.07 -22.88
C VAL A 59 -10.81 -7.10 -22.51
N PRO A 60 -11.79 -7.37 -23.40
CA PRO A 60 -12.85 -8.33 -23.12
C PRO A 60 -12.28 -9.75 -23.04
N LEU A 61 -12.73 -10.52 -22.05
CA LEU A 61 -12.36 -11.92 -21.85
C LEU A 61 -13.58 -12.81 -21.90
N ASN A 62 -13.46 -13.98 -22.52
CA ASN A 62 -14.44 -15.05 -22.32
C ASN A 62 -14.20 -15.78 -20.99
N ALA A 63 -15.18 -16.59 -20.56
CA ALA A 63 -15.13 -17.29 -19.28
C ALA A 63 -13.90 -18.22 -19.15
N ALA A 64 -13.47 -18.89 -20.23
CA ALA A 64 -12.32 -19.78 -20.21
C ALA A 64 -10.99 -19.00 -20.08
N GLN A 65 -10.85 -17.89 -20.82
CA GLN A 65 -9.69 -16.98 -20.70
C GLN A 65 -9.60 -16.38 -19.29
N ASN A 66 -10.74 -15.93 -18.75
CA ASN A 66 -10.81 -15.38 -17.40
C ASN A 66 -10.44 -16.43 -16.34
N ALA A 67 -10.95 -17.66 -16.45
CA ALA A 67 -10.61 -18.75 -15.55
C ALA A 67 -9.11 -19.11 -15.62
N LEU A 68 -8.53 -19.16 -16.82
CA LEU A 68 -7.10 -19.41 -17.01
C LEU A 68 -6.25 -18.32 -16.34
N LEU A 69 -6.61 -17.04 -16.52
CA LEU A 69 -5.93 -15.93 -15.86
C LEU A 69 -6.07 -15.98 -14.34
N ALA A 70 -7.26 -16.31 -13.83
CA ALA A 70 -7.49 -16.46 -12.38
C ALA A 70 -6.61 -17.56 -11.78
N VAL A 71 -6.58 -18.74 -12.40
CA VAL A 71 -5.78 -19.87 -11.91
C VAL A 71 -4.28 -19.57 -12.00
N GLY A 72 -3.80 -19.12 -13.18
CA GLY A 72 -2.38 -18.83 -13.38
C GLY A 72 -1.89 -17.72 -12.44
N SER A 73 -2.63 -16.62 -12.37
CA SER A 73 -2.28 -15.49 -11.52
C SER A 73 -2.45 -15.80 -10.03
N GLY A 74 -3.39 -16.66 -9.67
CA GLY A 74 -3.59 -17.14 -8.31
C GLY A 74 -2.38 -17.94 -7.81
N ILE A 75 -1.95 -18.92 -8.59
CA ILE A 75 -0.80 -19.79 -8.26
C ILE A 75 0.46 -18.93 -8.11
N PHE A 76 0.82 -18.17 -9.14
CA PHE A 76 2.11 -17.47 -9.15
C PHE A 76 2.07 -16.14 -8.38
N GLY A 77 0.97 -15.41 -8.44
CA GLY A 77 0.81 -14.12 -7.77
C GLY A 77 0.74 -14.27 -6.25
N VAL A 78 -0.05 -15.21 -5.72
CA VAL A 78 -0.14 -15.37 -4.26
C VAL A 78 1.17 -15.87 -3.65
N MET A 79 1.88 -16.75 -4.36
CA MET A 79 3.20 -17.23 -3.94
C MET A 79 4.28 -16.15 -4.00
N ASP A 80 4.17 -15.19 -4.93
CA ASP A 80 5.13 -14.09 -5.04
C ASP A 80 4.52 -12.67 -5.04
N TYR A 81 3.57 -12.41 -4.14
CA TYR A 81 2.78 -11.17 -4.10
C TYR A 81 3.64 -9.89 -4.10
N THR A 82 4.80 -9.90 -3.43
CA THR A 82 5.68 -8.72 -3.33
C THR A 82 6.44 -8.40 -4.62
N ASN A 83 6.79 -9.41 -5.43
CA ASN A 83 7.58 -9.20 -6.64
C ASN A 83 6.75 -9.25 -7.92
N ARG A 84 5.48 -9.70 -7.83
CA ARG A 84 4.56 -9.84 -8.96
C ARG A 84 3.23 -9.10 -8.74
N PRO A 85 3.27 -7.76 -8.56
CA PRO A 85 2.06 -6.96 -8.39
C PRO A 85 1.13 -7.05 -9.63
N ASP A 86 1.69 -7.30 -10.82
CA ASP A 86 0.99 -7.56 -12.08
C ASP A 86 0.04 -8.77 -11.99
N LEU A 87 0.51 -9.87 -11.40
CA LEU A 87 -0.29 -11.08 -11.23
C LEU A 87 -1.38 -10.87 -10.20
N ILE A 88 -1.13 -10.10 -9.15
CA ILE A 88 -2.16 -9.83 -8.15
C ILE A 88 -3.24 -8.89 -8.70
N ALA A 89 -2.85 -7.89 -9.48
CA ALA A 89 -3.78 -7.08 -10.24
C ALA A 89 -4.67 -7.96 -11.14
N THR A 90 -4.05 -8.86 -11.90
CA THR A 90 -4.76 -9.79 -12.79
C THR A 90 -5.68 -10.75 -12.03
N LEU A 91 -5.23 -11.30 -10.89
CA LEU A 91 -6.06 -12.15 -10.02
C LEU A 91 -7.27 -11.38 -9.47
N SER A 92 -7.07 -10.12 -9.09
CA SER A 92 -8.14 -9.28 -8.54
C SER A 92 -9.19 -8.93 -9.60
N GLU A 93 -8.78 -8.69 -10.85
CA GLU A 93 -9.71 -8.44 -11.97
C GLU A 93 -10.42 -9.71 -12.42
N SER A 94 -9.71 -10.83 -12.54
CA SER A 94 -10.32 -12.09 -12.97
C SER A 94 -11.29 -12.69 -11.96
N THR A 95 -11.21 -12.28 -10.69
CA THR A 95 -12.17 -12.61 -9.63
C THR A 95 -13.16 -11.48 -9.32
N ALA A 96 -13.13 -10.38 -10.08
CA ALA A 96 -13.88 -9.16 -9.83
C ALA A 96 -15.39 -9.36 -9.70
N SER A 97 -15.97 -10.25 -10.52
CA SER A 97 -17.41 -10.52 -10.53
C SER A 97 -17.94 -11.03 -9.19
N SER A 98 -17.08 -11.63 -8.36
CA SER A 98 -17.45 -12.18 -7.06
C SER A 98 -17.60 -11.13 -5.95
N PHE A 99 -16.98 -9.95 -6.08
CA PHE A 99 -16.93 -8.97 -4.99
C PHE A 99 -17.19 -7.53 -5.40
N LEU A 100 -16.85 -7.11 -6.62
CA LEU A 100 -16.97 -5.71 -7.04
C LEU A 100 -18.41 -5.18 -7.02
N PRO A 101 -19.45 -5.93 -7.42
CA PRO A 101 -20.82 -5.43 -7.33
C PRO A 101 -21.19 -5.02 -5.90
N ARG A 102 -20.90 -5.88 -4.92
CA ARG A 102 -21.12 -5.59 -3.49
C ARG A 102 -20.29 -4.40 -3.01
N LEU A 103 -19.02 -4.32 -3.42
CA LEU A 103 -18.14 -3.21 -3.03
C LEU A 103 -18.62 -1.87 -3.62
N HIS A 104 -19.08 -1.88 -4.87
CA HIS A 104 -19.66 -0.73 -5.55
C HIS A 104 -20.98 -0.29 -4.89
N GLU A 105 -21.85 -1.23 -4.54
CA GLU A 105 -23.07 -0.95 -3.78
C GLU A 105 -22.76 -0.33 -2.41
N ALA A 106 -21.73 -0.82 -1.70
CA ALA A 106 -21.30 -0.24 -0.44
C ALA A 106 -20.86 1.24 -0.60
N MET A 107 -20.16 1.56 -1.70
CA MET A 107 -19.86 2.96 -2.05
C MET A 107 -21.12 3.76 -2.35
N ALA A 108 -22.04 3.22 -3.14
CA ALA A 108 -23.27 3.91 -3.53
C ALA A 108 -24.24 4.14 -2.35
N ALA A 109 -24.19 3.29 -1.32
CA ALA A 109 -24.98 3.45 -0.10
C ALA A 109 -24.53 4.67 0.72
N HIS A 110 -23.25 5.04 0.68
CA HIS A 110 -22.70 6.14 1.46
C HIS A 110 -22.73 7.49 0.70
N PRO A 111 -23.13 8.62 1.32
CA PRO A 111 -23.14 9.93 0.64
C PRO A 111 -21.81 10.33 -0.01
N GLU A 112 -20.71 10.20 0.74
CA GLU A 112 -19.36 10.47 0.24
C GLU A 112 -18.94 9.48 -0.86
N GLY A 113 -19.33 8.20 -0.75
CA GLY A 113 -19.07 7.20 -1.80
C GLY A 113 -19.82 7.50 -3.09
N ARG A 114 -21.09 7.93 -3.02
CA ARG A 114 -21.83 8.44 -4.20
C ARG A 114 -21.14 9.64 -4.83
N GLN A 115 -20.56 10.51 -4.03
CA GLN A 115 -19.83 11.66 -4.55
C GLN A 115 -18.57 11.21 -5.29
N ILE A 116 -17.80 10.28 -4.73
CA ILE A 116 -16.63 9.67 -5.40
C ILE A 116 -17.04 9.02 -6.73
N LEU A 117 -18.14 8.26 -6.76
CA LEU A 117 -18.60 7.59 -7.99
C LEU A 117 -19.04 8.58 -9.09
N ARG A 118 -19.46 9.80 -8.71
CA ARG A 118 -19.76 10.89 -9.65
C ARG A 118 -18.50 11.63 -10.09
N ASP A 119 -17.72 12.12 -9.13
CA ASP A 119 -16.56 13.00 -9.35
C ASP A 119 -15.39 12.21 -9.98
N ARG A 120 -15.36 10.89 -9.76
CA ARG A 120 -14.32 9.95 -10.19
C ARG A 120 -12.89 10.43 -9.96
N PRO A 121 -12.54 10.87 -8.73
CA PRO A 121 -11.18 11.33 -8.45
C PRO A 121 -10.17 10.19 -8.68
N VAL A 122 -8.95 10.59 -9.05
CA VAL A 122 -7.80 9.74 -9.34
C VAL A 122 -6.68 10.17 -8.40
N VAL A 123 -5.97 9.22 -7.81
CA VAL A 123 -4.77 9.49 -6.99
C VAL A 123 -3.53 9.10 -7.80
N SER A 124 -2.78 10.10 -8.24
CA SER A 124 -1.50 9.97 -8.95
C SER A 124 -0.62 11.20 -8.68
N SER A 125 0.65 11.15 -9.08
CA SER A 125 1.54 12.32 -8.99
C SER A 125 1.08 13.50 -9.86
N GLN A 126 0.20 13.26 -10.83
CA GLN A 126 -0.37 14.30 -11.70
C GLN A 126 -1.55 15.02 -11.08
N THR A 127 -2.26 14.37 -10.15
CA THR A 127 -3.47 14.91 -9.52
C THR A 127 -3.25 15.35 -8.07
N VAL A 128 -2.20 14.85 -7.43
CA VAL A 128 -1.83 15.18 -6.06
C VAL A 128 -0.49 15.89 -6.05
N ASP A 129 -0.49 17.14 -5.56
CA ASP A 129 0.73 17.92 -5.35
C ASP A 129 1.50 17.40 -4.13
N LEU A 130 2.43 16.47 -4.37
CA LEU A 130 3.24 15.85 -3.32
C LEU A 130 4.14 16.88 -2.60
N ASP A 131 4.58 17.94 -3.26
CA ASP A 131 5.41 18.98 -2.62
C ASP A 131 4.59 19.82 -1.65
N SER A 132 3.33 20.13 -2.00
CA SER A 132 2.39 20.73 -1.06
C SER A 132 2.16 19.83 0.15
N LEU A 133 2.00 18.51 -0.05
CA LEU A 133 1.86 17.56 1.07
C LEU A 133 3.11 17.53 1.97
N ARG A 134 4.32 17.67 1.40
CA ARG A 134 5.58 17.78 2.17
C ARG A 134 5.67 19.07 2.97
N GLY A 135 4.94 20.11 2.59
CA GLY A 135 4.82 21.36 3.34
C GLY A 135 3.84 21.28 4.52
N MET A 136 2.95 20.28 4.56
CA MET A 136 1.96 20.14 5.62
C MET A 136 2.59 19.75 6.96
N ARG A 137 1.91 20.11 8.05
CA ARG A 137 2.34 19.78 9.41
C ARG A 137 2.17 18.27 9.68
N ARG A 138 3.10 17.69 10.46
CA ARG A 138 3.08 16.27 10.83
C ARG A 138 1.80 15.92 11.57
N GLY A 139 1.30 14.72 11.36
CA GLY A 139 0.00 14.27 11.87
C GLY A 139 -1.20 14.64 11.02
N THR A 140 -1.03 15.34 9.90
CA THR A 140 -2.08 15.45 8.87
C THR A 140 -2.02 14.25 7.93
N VAL A 141 -3.15 13.87 7.33
CA VAL A 141 -3.21 12.73 6.38
C VAL A 141 -2.21 12.91 5.24
N GLY A 142 -2.15 14.11 4.65
CA GLY A 142 -1.28 14.44 3.54
C GLY A 142 0.20 14.34 3.90
N ARG A 143 0.59 14.93 5.03
CA ARG A 143 1.98 14.86 5.50
C ARG A 143 2.42 13.42 5.79
N GLU A 144 1.58 12.65 6.48
CA GLU A 144 1.91 11.26 6.80
C GLU A 144 1.97 10.37 5.56
N TYR A 145 1.11 10.62 4.57
CA TYR A 145 1.11 9.89 3.31
C TYR A 145 2.40 10.10 2.52
N VAL A 146 2.79 11.36 2.31
CA VAL A 146 4.02 11.65 1.55
C VAL A 146 5.28 11.20 2.28
N GLU A 147 5.31 11.27 3.62
CA GLU A 147 6.44 10.71 4.39
C GLU A 147 6.51 9.18 4.33
N TRP A 148 5.37 8.50 4.21
CA TRP A 148 5.35 7.06 3.98
C TRP A 148 5.91 6.71 2.60
N LEU A 149 5.51 7.46 1.55
CA LEU A 149 6.03 7.30 0.20
C LEU A 149 7.55 7.55 0.12
N ASP A 150 8.01 8.69 0.66
CA ASP A 150 9.40 9.14 0.59
C ASP A 150 10.36 8.18 1.32
N ARG A 151 9.90 7.50 2.38
CA ARG A 151 10.74 6.60 3.18
C ARG A 151 11.31 5.43 2.40
N ASP A 152 10.49 4.85 1.53
CA ASP A 152 10.81 3.63 0.79
C ASP A 152 10.86 3.89 -0.74
N GLY A 153 10.83 5.16 -1.16
CA GLY A 153 10.91 5.57 -2.56
C GLY A 153 9.70 5.12 -3.40
N ILE A 154 8.53 5.02 -2.78
CA ILE A 154 7.30 4.55 -3.42
C ILE A 154 6.64 5.71 -4.15
N THR A 155 6.09 5.44 -5.34
CA THR A 155 5.30 6.41 -6.12
C THR A 155 3.84 5.97 -6.24
N PRO A 156 2.87 6.89 -6.16
CA PRO A 156 1.45 6.59 -6.42
C PRO A 156 1.18 6.11 -7.86
N ASP A 157 2.12 6.32 -8.79
CA ASP A 157 1.95 6.02 -10.22
C ASP A 157 2.23 4.56 -10.58
N SER A 158 2.65 3.74 -9.62
CA SER A 158 3.08 2.35 -9.85
C SER A 158 1.91 1.35 -10.06
N ARG A 159 0.66 1.83 -10.09
CA ARG A 159 -0.54 0.99 -10.10
C ARG A 159 -0.91 0.52 -11.51
N GLU A 160 -1.18 -0.78 -11.61
CA GLU A 160 -1.63 -1.40 -12.85
C GLU A 160 -2.98 -0.86 -13.34
N VAL A 161 -3.05 -0.61 -14.64
CA VAL A 161 -4.27 -0.20 -15.33
C VAL A 161 -5.31 -1.32 -15.24
N VAL A 162 -6.57 -0.97 -15.01
CA VAL A 162 -7.70 -1.92 -15.02
C VAL A 162 -8.07 -2.24 -16.46
N ARG A 163 -8.17 -3.52 -16.80
CA ARG A 163 -8.31 -3.99 -18.20
C ARG A 163 -9.43 -5.01 -18.40
N TYR A 164 -9.60 -5.95 -17.50
CA TYR A 164 -10.38 -7.17 -17.70
C TYR A 164 -11.77 -7.14 -17.04
N ILE A 165 -12.21 -5.96 -16.58
CA ILE A 165 -13.54 -5.76 -16.00
C ILE A 165 -14.45 -5.12 -17.04
N ASP A 166 -15.56 -5.78 -17.39
CA ASP A 166 -16.47 -5.29 -18.44
C ASP A 166 -17.15 -3.97 -18.09
N SER A 167 -17.70 -3.84 -16.87
CA SER A 167 -18.46 -2.66 -16.48
C SER A 167 -17.51 -1.48 -16.20
N PRO A 168 -17.64 -0.33 -16.91
CA PRO A 168 -16.82 0.85 -16.64
C PRO A 168 -16.98 1.39 -15.21
N ALA A 169 -18.17 1.23 -14.61
CA ALA A 169 -18.43 1.66 -13.24
C ALA A 169 -17.68 0.78 -12.22
N LEU A 170 -17.68 -0.55 -12.42
CA LEU A 170 -16.94 -1.47 -11.57
C LEU A 170 -15.42 -1.37 -11.81
N ALA A 171 -15.01 -1.12 -13.06
CA ALA A 171 -13.62 -0.87 -13.39
C ALA A 171 -13.09 0.38 -12.65
N TYR A 172 -13.90 1.43 -12.54
CA TYR A 172 -13.55 2.60 -11.72
C TYR A 172 -13.46 2.25 -10.23
N THR A 173 -14.39 1.46 -9.67
CA THR A 173 -14.30 1.00 -8.28
C THR A 173 -13.02 0.18 -8.02
N MET A 174 -12.62 -0.68 -8.96
CA MET A 174 -11.34 -1.40 -8.88
C MET A 174 -10.14 -0.43 -8.94
N LEU A 175 -10.16 0.54 -9.86
CA LEU A 175 -9.10 1.57 -9.97
C LEU A 175 -8.95 2.34 -8.65
N ARG A 176 -10.07 2.82 -8.09
CA ARG A 176 -10.12 3.51 -6.80
C ARG A 176 -9.43 2.68 -5.72
N TYR A 177 -9.85 1.42 -5.56
CA TYR A 177 -9.26 0.50 -4.59
C TYR A 177 -7.74 0.39 -4.74
N ARG A 178 -7.23 0.24 -5.98
CA ARG A 178 -5.79 0.14 -6.25
C ARG A 178 -5.03 1.40 -5.87
N GLN A 179 -5.54 2.55 -6.28
CA GLN A 179 -4.86 3.83 -6.10
C GLN A 179 -4.84 4.29 -4.64
N THR A 180 -5.85 3.91 -3.85
CA THR A 180 -5.92 4.28 -2.43
C THR A 180 -5.26 3.26 -1.50
N HIS A 181 -4.65 2.19 -2.03
CA HIS A 181 -4.02 1.15 -1.23
C HIS A 181 -2.93 1.68 -0.27
N ASP A 182 -2.04 2.56 -0.75
CA ASP A 182 -0.96 3.13 0.07
C ASP A 182 -1.48 4.10 1.14
N LEU A 183 -2.66 4.68 0.92
CA LEU A 183 -3.33 5.48 1.94
C LEU A 183 -3.82 4.61 3.10
N TYR A 184 -4.14 3.33 2.84
CA TYR A 184 -4.45 2.40 3.92
C TYR A 184 -3.21 2.07 4.75
N HIS A 185 -2.05 1.87 4.12
CA HIS A 185 -0.78 1.74 4.84
C HIS A 185 -0.55 2.92 5.78
N THR A 186 -0.75 4.13 5.27
CA THR A 186 -0.64 5.38 6.02
C THR A 186 -1.65 5.43 7.19
N LEU A 187 -2.93 5.17 6.90
CA LEU A 187 -4.01 5.16 7.90
C LEU A 187 -3.70 4.20 9.04
N PHE A 188 -3.21 3.00 8.76
CA PHE A 188 -2.93 1.98 9.77
C PHE A 188 -1.51 2.01 10.33
N CYS A 189 -0.68 2.96 9.88
CA CYS A 189 0.72 3.09 10.27
C CYS A 189 1.59 1.89 9.86
N LEU A 190 1.22 1.17 8.80
CA LEU A 190 1.85 -0.08 8.36
C LEU A 190 2.99 0.19 7.37
N PRO A 191 4.27 -0.05 7.71
CA PRO A 191 5.38 0.10 6.76
C PRO A 191 5.34 -0.98 5.68
N PRO A 192 5.99 -0.79 4.51
CA PRO A 192 5.95 -1.73 3.38
C PRO A 192 6.86 -2.96 3.59
N THR A 193 6.71 -3.64 4.74
CA THR A 193 7.39 -4.92 5.00
C THR A 193 6.41 -6.07 4.81
N LEU A 194 6.91 -7.24 4.40
CA LEU A 194 6.06 -8.41 4.12
C LEU A 194 5.05 -8.73 5.23
N ALA A 195 5.42 -8.61 6.51
CA ALA A 195 4.48 -8.87 7.61
C ALA A 195 3.32 -7.85 7.63
N HIS A 196 3.61 -6.57 7.40
CA HIS A 196 2.60 -5.52 7.45
C HIS A 196 1.79 -5.43 6.15
N GLU A 197 2.37 -5.80 5.00
CA GLU A 197 1.63 -6.06 3.76
C GLU A 197 0.56 -7.14 3.97
N LEU A 198 0.94 -8.27 4.57
CA LEU A 198 0.00 -9.35 4.90
C LEU A 198 -1.05 -8.89 5.90
N THR A 199 -0.66 -8.09 6.89
CA THR A 199 -1.61 -7.46 7.83
C THR A 199 -2.61 -6.57 7.10
N LEU A 200 -2.17 -5.75 6.14
CA LEU A 200 -3.07 -4.94 5.35
C LEU A 200 -4.00 -5.80 4.49
N LYS A 201 -3.53 -6.93 3.93
CA LYS A 201 -4.41 -7.89 3.23
C LYS A 201 -5.51 -8.45 4.10
N VAL A 202 -5.24 -8.70 5.37
CA VAL A 202 -6.28 -9.11 6.33
C VAL A 202 -7.31 -8.00 6.53
N ILE A 203 -6.86 -6.74 6.63
CA ILE A 203 -7.76 -5.57 6.72
C ILE A 203 -8.59 -5.43 5.44
N GLU A 204 -7.98 -5.51 4.26
CA GLU A 204 -8.68 -5.38 2.98
C GLU A 204 -9.71 -6.49 2.79
N TRP A 205 -9.39 -7.72 3.20
CA TRP A 205 -10.34 -8.81 3.20
C TRP A 205 -11.52 -8.53 4.15
N ALA A 206 -11.26 -8.14 5.40
CA ALA A 206 -12.30 -7.88 6.38
C ALA A 206 -13.18 -6.66 6.03
N ASN A 207 -12.59 -5.62 5.44
CA ASN A 207 -13.26 -4.35 5.14
C ASN A 207 -13.98 -4.34 3.77
N MET A 208 -13.41 -5.02 2.77
CA MET A 208 -13.85 -4.94 1.37
C MET A 208 -14.19 -6.29 0.73
N GLY A 209 -13.92 -7.41 1.42
CA GLY A 209 -14.28 -8.75 0.94
C GLY A 209 -13.45 -9.24 -0.24
N LEU A 210 -12.22 -8.75 -0.42
CA LEU A 210 -11.39 -9.05 -1.58
C LEU A 210 -10.88 -10.51 -1.57
N PRO A 211 -11.19 -11.34 -2.58
CA PRO A 211 -10.72 -12.73 -2.64
C PRO A 211 -9.20 -12.84 -2.72
N ALA A 212 -8.54 -11.98 -3.51
CA ALA A 212 -7.09 -11.95 -3.61
C ALA A 212 -6.44 -11.64 -2.25
N ALA A 213 -7.01 -10.70 -1.49
CA ALA A 213 -6.52 -10.37 -0.16
C ALA A 213 -6.72 -11.53 0.84
N ALA A 214 -7.84 -12.26 0.75
CA ALA A 214 -8.07 -13.46 1.55
C ALA A 214 -7.03 -14.56 1.25
N LEU A 215 -6.77 -14.84 -0.04
CA LEU A 215 -5.75 -15.80 -0.46
C LEU A 215 -4.36 -15.39 0.01
N SER A 216 -3.98 -14.12 -0.16
CA SER A 216 -2.71 -13.58 0.35
C SER A 216 -2.61 -13.71 1.88
N SER A 217 -3.71 -13.47 2.61
CA SER A 217 -3.75 -13.59 4.07
C SER A 217 -3.56 -15.03 4.57
N VAL A 218 -4.06 -16.01 3.80
CA VAL A 218 -3.96 -17.44 4.16
C VAL A 218 -2.60 -18.02 3.78
N PHE A 219 -2.14 -17.77 2.55
CA PHE A 219 -0.96 -18.44 2.01
C PHE A 219 0.33 -17.60 2.10
N GLY A 220 0.22 -16.28 2.05
CA GLY A 220 1.38 -15.37 2.16
C GLY A 220 2.22 -15.53 3.43
N PRO A 221 1.65 -15.82 4.62
CA PRO A 221 2.43 -16.06 5.83
C PRO A 221 3.41 -17.25 5.73
N MET A 222 3.26 -18.16 4.76
CA MET A 222 4.23 -19.24 4.53
C MET A 222 5.63 -18.73 4.14
N ARG A 223 5.73 -17.50 3.64
CA ARG A 223 7.01 -16.83 3.32
C ARG A 223 7.70 -16.22 4.53
N LEU A 224 7.01 -16.11 5.68
CA LEU A 224 7.60 -15.65 6.92
C LEU A 224 8.36 -16.79 7.62
N SER A 225 9.44 -16.48 8.32
CA SER A 225 10.08 -17.46 9.22
C SER A 225 9.09 -17.96 10.27
N ALA A 226 9.26 -19.19 10.76
CA ALA A 226 8.31 -19.81 11.70
C ALA A 226 8.00 -18.91 12.91
N LYS A 227 9.04 -18.28 13.51
CA LYS A 227 8.88 -17.32 14.62
C LYS A 227 8.08 -16.09 14.21
N ARG A 228 8.39 -15.46 13.07
CA ARG A 228 7.66 -14.27 12.57
C ARG A 228 6.22 -14.61 12.22
N ARG A 229 5.98 -15.77 11.61
CA ARG A 229 4.65 -16.27 11.27
C ARG A 229 3.80 -16.50 12.52
N GLN A 230 4.39 -17.07 13.58
CA GLN A 230 3.69 -17.25 14.84
C GLN A 230 3.28 -15.90 15.46
N MET A 231 4.24 -14.98 15.64
CA MET A 231 3.94 -13.64 16.18
C MET A 231 2.90 -12.90 15.34
N TRP A 232 3.01 -12.96 14.01
CA TRP A 232 2.04 -12.33 13.11
C TRP A 232 0.62 -12.90 13.28
N ARG A 233 0.48 -14.22 13.40
CA ARG A 233 -0.83 -14.87 13.61
C ARG A 233 -1.45 -14.56 14.97
N GLU A 234 -0.63 -14.41 16.01
CA GLU A 234 -1.09 -14.11 17.37
C GLU A 234 -1.46 -12.63 17.53
N ASP A 235 -0.70 -11.73 16.90
CA ASP A 235 -0.79 -10.30 17.17
C ASP A 235 -1.53 -9.54 16.06
N TRP A 236 -1.03 -9.67 14.84
CA TRP A 236 -1.36 -8.78 13.73
C TRP A 236 -2.63 -9.21 13.01
N ALA A 237 -2.77 -10.50 12.69
CA ALA A 237 -3.94 -11.00 11.98
C ALA A 237 -5.25 -10.80 12.78
N PRO A 238 -5.34 -11.10 14.09
CA PRO A 238 -6.57 -10.89 14.85
C PRO A 238 -6.92 -9.41 15.01
N TRP A 239 -5.91 -8.54 15.20
CA TRP A 239 -6.12 -7.10 15.23
C TRP A 239 -6.62 -6.56 13.88
N ALA A 240 -6.00 -6.98 12.78
CA ALA A 240 -6.37 -6.59 11.42
C ALA A 240 -7.81 -7.01 11.08
N LEU A 241 -8.23 -8.22 11.45
CA LEU A 241 -9.60 -8.68 11.28
C LEU A 241 -10.60 -7.79 12.04
N ARG A 242 -10.32 -7.51 13.32
CA ARG A 242 -11.21 -6.68 14.15
C ARG A 242 -11.31 -5.26 13.61
N THR A 243 -10.19 -4.61 13.32
CA THR A 243 -10.22 -3.21 12.85
C THR A 243 -10.78 -3.08 11.45
N GLY A 244 -10.52 -4.05 10.56
CA GLY A 244 -11.07 -4.03 9.20
C GLY A 244 -12.58 -4.25 9.17
N ALA A 245 -13.09 -5.14 10.03
CA ALA A 245 -14.52 -5.44 10.13
C ALA A 245 -15.33 -4.34 10.85
N ALA A 246 -14.73 -3.63 11.82
CA ALA A 246 -15.39 -2.56 12.54
C ALA A 246 -15.44 -1.23 11.76
N GLY A 247 -14.43 -0.99 10.91
CA GLY A 247 -14.27 0.27 10.21
C GLY A 247 -15.26 0.50 9.08
N ARG A 248 -15.47 1.77 8.74
CA ARG A 248 -16.14 2.18 7.51
C ARG A 248 -15.41 1.59 6.28
N CYS A 249 -16.17 1.32 5.21
CA CYS A 249 -15.61 0.82 3.96
C CYS A 249 -14.62 1.84 3.34
N LEU A 250 -13.33 1.51 3.33
CA LEU A 250 -12.24 2.46 3.08
C LEU A 250 -12.17 2.96 1.64
N VAL A 251 -12.65 2.17 0.67
CA VAL A 251 -12.77 2.61 -0.73
C VAL A 251 -13.75 3.77 -0.90
N SER A 252 -14.64 3.97 0.08
CA SER A 252 -15.66 5.03 0.10
C SER A 252 -15.18 6.34 0.75
N VAL A 253 -13.91 6.42 1.14
CA VAL A 253 -13.32 7.64 1.75
C VAL A 253 -12.83 8.57 0.65
N TYR A 254 -13.16 9.86 0.73
CA TYR A 254 -12.76 10.86 -0.27
C TYR A 254 -11.42 11.49 0.14
N TRP A 255 -10.36 10.68 0.12
CA TRP A 255 -9.00 11.02 0.53
C TRP A 255 -8.50 12.37 0.04
N GLU A 256 -8.77 12.71 -1.21
CA GLU A 256 -8.32 13.92 -1.89
C GLU A 256 -8.86 15.21 -1.25
N LYS A 257 -9.88 15.12 -0.40
CA LYS A 257 -10.48 16.23 0.35
C LYS A 257 -10.10 16.24 1.83
N ARG A 258 -9.18 15.37 2.26
CA ARG A 258 -8.85 15.12 3.67
C ARG A 258 -7.37 15.33 3.99
N TRP A 259 -6.57 15.89 3.08
CA TRP A 259 -5.12 15.98 3.26
C TRP A 259 -4.72 16.75 4.52
N GLU A 260 -5.44 17.81 4.85
CA GLU A 260 -5.21 18.66 6.02
C GLU A 260 -5.81 18.08 7.31
N GLN A 261 -6.68 17.08 7.23
CA GLN A 261 -7.32 16.48 8.40
C GLN A 261 -6.28 15.77 9.28
N GLY A 262 -6.45 15.85 10.60
CA GLY A 262 -5.64 15.07 11.54
C GLY A 262 -5.83 13.57 11.30
N ILE A 263 -4.74 12.82 11.16
CA ILE A 263 -4.82 11.38 10.88
C ILE A 263 -5.41 10.61 12.07
N GLY A 264 -5.22 11.08 13.30
CA GLY A 264 -5.88 10.53 14.49
C GLY A 264 -7.38 10.80 14.48
N GLU A 265 -7.79 12.01 14.08
CA GLU A 265 -9.19 12.38 13.89
C GLU A 265 -9.87 11.51 12.82
N LEU A 266 -9.24 11.35 11.66
CA LEU A 266 -9.76 10.52 10.58
C LEU A 266 -9.94 9.06 11.02
N ARG A 267 -9.00 8.49 11.77
CA ARG A 267 -9.15 7.12 12.32
C ARG A 267 -10.39 6.99 13.19
N ARG A 268 -10.63 7.96 14.10
CA ARG A 268 -11.83 7.99 14.95
C ARG A 268 -13.11 8.12 14.13
N GLU A 269 -13.14 9.03 13.15
CA GLU A 269 -14.27 9.21 12.23
C GLU A 269 -14.61 7.91 11.48
N LEU A 270 -13.59 7.19 11.02
CA LEU A 270 -13.76 5.95 10.26
C LEU A 270 -14.01 4.72 11.13
N GLY A 271 -13.95 4.83 12.46
CA GLY A 271 -14.11 3.71 13.39
C GLY A 271 -12.98 2.67 13.29
N VAL A 272 -11.78 3.11 12.91
CA VAL A 272 -10.59 2.25 12.79
C VAL A 272 -9.49 2.68 13.73
N GLY A 273 -8.59 1.77 14.07
CA GLY A 273 -7.42 2.06 14.89
C GLY A 273 -6.15 1.56 14.23
N ARG A 274 -5.01 2.11 14.64
CA ARG A 274 -3.68 1.52 14.41
C ARG A 274 -3.37 0.49 15.52
N MET A 275 -2.28 -0.27 15.39
CA MET A 275 -1.85 -1.18 16.45
C MET A 275 -1.32 -0.37 17.65
N GLU A 276 -1.98 -0.42 18.81
CA GLU A 276 -1.59 0.34 20.01
C GLU A 276 -1.10 -0.54 21.17
N ASN A 277 -1.12 -1.86 21.01
CA ASN A 277 -0.63 -2.77 22.05
C ASN A 277 0.90 -2.67 22.17
N GLU A 278 1.39 -2.03 23.23
CA GLU A 278 2.81 -1.81 23.50
C GLU A 278 3.63 -3.11 23.55
N ALA A 279 3.06 -4.22 24.04
CA ALA A 279 3.75 -5.51 24.06
C ALA A 279 3.91 -6.10 22.65
N VAL A 280 2.98 -5.83 21.73
CA VAL A 280 3.14 -6.15 20.30
C VAL A 280 4.21 -5.23 19.71
N ILE A 281 4.08 -3.92 19.87
CA ILE A 281 5.00 -2.91 19.32
C ILE A 281 6.45 -3.22 19.73
N ALA A 282 6.68 -3.51 21.01
CA ALA A 282 8.00 -3.79 21.56
C ALA A 282 8.73 -4.97 20.90
N ARG A 283 7.97 -5.97 20.42
CA ARG A 283 8.51 -7.16 19.74
C ARG A 283 8.93 -6.92 18.29
N TRP A 284 8.45 -5.83 17.67
CA TRP A 284 8.72 -5.50 16.27
C TRP A 284 9.62 -4.26 16.16
N LYS A 285 10.94 -4.46 16.27
CA LYS A 285 11.96 -3.38 16.35
C LYS A 285 11.73 -2.22 15.36
N GLY A 286 11.49 -2.50 14.08
CA GLY A 286 11.28 -1.45 13.07
C GLY A 286 10.00 -0.63 13.33
N TYR A 287 8.91 -1.31 13.69
CA TYR A 287 7.65 -0.67 14.05
C TYR A 287 7.78 0.14 15.35
N ARG A 288 8.50 -0.39 16.34
CA ARG A 288 8.78 0.31 17.60
C ARG A 288 9.49 1.65 17.39
N VAL A 289 10.57 1.66 16.60
CA VAL A 289 11.34 2.90 16.33
C VAL A 289 10.45 3.95 15.66
N LEU A 290 9.61 3.53 14.72
CA LEU A 290 8.65 4.40 14.07
C LEU A 290 7.68 5.03 15.08
N ARG A 291 7.17 4.22 16.01
CA ARG A 291 6.24 4.66 17.05
C ARG A 291 6.87 5.55 18.11
N GLU A 292 8.11 5.29 18.50
CA GLU A 292 8.90 6.13 19.39
C GLU A 292 9.11 7.52 18.77
N LYS A 293 9.46 7.60 17.48
CA LYS A 293 9.59 8.88 16.76
C LYS A 293 8.27 9.67 16.77
N GLU A 294 7.15 8.99 16.51
CA GLU A 294 5.82 9.60 16.51
C GLU A 294 5.43 10.16 17.89
N ARG A 295 5.75 9.44 18.97
CA ARG A 295 5.54 9.89 20.36
C ARG A 295 6.37 11.12 20.69
N GLU A 296 7.63 11.14 20.27
CA GLU A 296 8.53 12.28 20.49
C GLU A 296 8.05 13.54 19.74
N LEU A 297 7.56 13.38 18.51
CA LEU A 297 6.99 14.48 17.72
C LEU A 297 5.72 15.06 18.36
N ARG A 298 4.90 14.22 19.00
CA ARG A 298 3.77 14.70 19.80
C ARG A 298 4.23 15.46 21.04
N ARG A 299 5.22 14.90 21.76
CA ARG A 299 5.78 15.52 22.97
C ARG A 299 6.38 16.91 22.72
N THR A 300 6.97 17.11 21.54
CA THR A 300 7.58 18.38 21.11
C THR A 300 6.58 19.35 20.48
N GLY A 301 5.32 18.95 20.30
CA GLY A 301 4.27 19.77 19.68
C GLY A 301 4.39 19.90 18.16
N GLU A 302 5.26 19.13 17.51
CA GLU A 302 5.43 19.14 16.06
C GLU A 302 4.30 18.38 15.31
N TRP A 303 3.48 17.63 16.05
CA TRP A 303 2.36 16.83 15.54
C TRP A 303 0.99 17.51 15.79
N ILE A 304 0.04 17.40 14.85
CA ILE A 304 -1.26 18.10 14.91
C ILE A 304 -2.30 17.47 15.86
N ASP A 305 -2.28 16.15 16.06
CA ASP A 305 -3.25 15.49 16.95
C ASP A 305 -3.11 15.92 18.41
N GLU A 306 -4.24 15.88 19.14
CA GLU A 306 -4.27 16.07 20.60
C GLU A 306 -3.22 15.20 21.30
N PRO A 307 -2.55 15.72 22.35
CA PRO A 307 -1.65 14.91 23.15
C PRO A 307 -2.39 13.68 23.67
N GLU A 308 -1.81 12.48 23.51
CA GLU A 308 -2.31 11.27 24.18
C GLU A 308 -2.42 11.62 25.68
N GLU A 309 -3.62 11.61 26.26
CA GLU A 309 -3.78 11.66 27.71
C GLU A 309 -3.13 10.40 28.26
N TRP A 310 -1.95 10.55 28.86
CA TRP A 310 -1.22 9.49 29.54
C TRP A 310 -1.54 9.51 31.03
#